data_AF-A0A839BXC1-F1
#
_entry.id   AF-A0A839BXC1-F1
#
_cell.length_a   1.000
_cell.length_b   1.000
_cell.length_c   1.000
_cell.angle_alpha   90.00
_cell.angle_beta   90.00
_cell.angle_gamma   90.00
#
_symmetry.space_group_name_H-M   'P 1'
#
loop_
_entity.id
_entity.type
_entity.pdbx_description
1 polymer ?
#
loop_
_entity_poly.entity_id
_entity_poly.type
_entity_poly.pdbx_seq_one_letter_code
_entity_poly.pdbx_strand_id
1 'polypeptide(L)' 'MSMNVFAGKRTEESVAYDLALALAVKDPSANTPEALIERIADLLPACREAAKEKYKAEAPTPFGIAIKR' A
#
# COMPACT_ATOMS: atom_id res chain seq x y z
N MET A 1 3.55 -19.75 1.56
CA MET A 1 2.55 -19.11 0.68
C MET A 1 2.91 -17.63 0.61
N SER A 2 3.31 -17.13 -0.55
CA SER A 2 3.48 -15.69 -0.76
C SER A 2 2.08 -15.04 -0.66
N MET A 3 1.84 -14.32 0.43
CA MET A 3 0.61 -13.54 0.62
C MET A 3 0.66 -12.37 -0.36
N ASN A 4 0.00 -12.50 -1.50
CA ASN A 4 -0.11 -11.41 -2.46
C ASN A 4 -1.07 -10.36 -1.89
N VAL A 5 -0.56 -9.21 -1.45
CA VAL A 5 -1.39 -8.16 -0.84
C VAL A 5 -2.24 -7.42 -1.88
N PHE A 6 -1.85 -7.53 -3.16
CA PHE A 6 -2.57 -6.95 -4.31
C PHE A 6 -3.58 -7.91 -4.97
N ALA A 7 -3.88 -9.04 -4.35
CA ALA A 7 -4.91 -9.95 -4.85
C ALA A 7 -6.31 -9.30 -4.85
N GLY A 8 -7.14 -9.64 -5.84
CA GLY A 8 -8.56 -9.25 -5.85
C GLY A 8 -8.86 -7.81 -6.27
N LYS A 9 -8.12 -7.26 -7.25
CA LYS A 9 -8.28 -5.88 -7.78
C LYS A 9 -7.93 -4.77 -6.78
N ARG A 10 -7.13 -5.07 -5.75
CA ARG A 10 -6.58 -4.04 -4.86
C ARG A 10 -5.54 -3.21 -5.60
N THR A 11 -5.65 -1.90 -5.50
CA THR A 11 -4.68 -0.97 -6.08
C THR A 11 -3.58 -0.64 -5.07
N GLU A 12 -2.47 -0.09 -5.57
CA GLU A 12 -1.41 0.53 -4.75
C GLU A 12 -1.99 1.49 -3.71
N GLU A 13 -2.99 2.28 -4.08
CA GLU A 13 -3.64 3.24 -3.19
C GLU A 13 -4.48 2.60 -2.10
N SER A 14 -5.25 1.55 -2.41
CA SER A 14 -6.02 0.83 -1.39
C SER A 14 -5.11 0.21 -0.34
N VAL A 15 -4.04 -0.47 -0.78
CA VAL A 15 -3.08 -1.09 0.13
C VAL A 15 -2.30 -0.04 0.93
N ALA A 16 -1.92 1.07 0.31
CA ALA A 16 -1.26 2.17 1.00
C ALA A 16 -2.14 2.81 2.08
N TYR A 17 -3.43 3.01 1.79
CA TYR A 17 -4.39 3.55 2.76
C TYR A 17 -4.62 2.58 3.92
N ASP A 18 -4.80 1.29 3.64
CA ASP A 18 -4.95 0.26 4.69
C ASP A 18 -3.72 0.20 5.61
N LEU A 19 -2.52 0.32 5.05
CA LEU A 19 -1.27 0.41 5.80
C LEU A 19 -1.22 1.68 6.68
N ALA A 20 -1.57 2.83 6.10
CA ALA A 20 -1.56 4.10 6.81
C ALA A 20 -2.58 4.09 7.96
N LEU A 21 -3.78 3.55 7.73
CA LEU A 21 -4.81 3.39 8.76
C LEU A 21 -4.34 2.44 9.88
N ALA A 22 -3.79 1.28 9.53
CA ALA A 22 -3.32 0.30 10.51
C ALA A 22 -2.14 0.82 11.37
N LEU A 23 -1.35 1.75 10.84
CA LEU A 23 -0.28 2.43 11.58
C LEU A 23 -0.83 3.60 12.41
N ALA A 24 -1.73 4.40 11.85
CA ALA A 24 -2.32 5.54 12.53
C ALA A 24 -3.14 5.12 13.76
N VAL A 25 -3.88 4.00 13.69
CA VAL A 25 -4.63 3.44 14.83
C VAL A 25 -3.74 2.98 15.98
N LYS A 26 -2.45 2.71 15.72
CA LYS A 26 -1.48 2.37 16.78
C LYS A 26 -0.94 3.61 17.50
N ASP A 27 -1.12 4.81 16.93
CA ASP A 27 -0.71 6.04 17.60
C ASP A 27 -1.75 6.36 18.70
N PRO A 28 -1.38 6.28 19.99
CA PRO A 28 -2.28 6.61 21.09
C PRO A 28 -2.67 8.09 21.12
N SER A 29 -2.09 8.94 20.26
CA SER A 29 -2.40 10.36 20.11
C SER A 29 -3.54 10.60 19.11
N ALA A 30 -3.84 9.63 18.23
CA ALA A 30 -4.84 9.74 17.17
C ALA A 30 -6.26 9.39 17.64
N ASN A 31 -6.71 9.98 18.75
CA ASN A 31 -8.03 9.68 19.35
C ASN A 31 -9.19 10.54 18.80
N THR A 32 -8.89 11.55 17.98
CA THR A 32 -9.91 12.35 17.31
C THR A 32 -9.90 12.07 15.81
N PRO A 33 -11.04 12.21 15.12
CA PRO A 33 -11.11 12.06 13.67
C PRO A 33 -10.10 12.93 12.93
N GLU A 34 -9.91 14.18 13.38
CA GLU A 34 -8.98 15.13 12.79
C GLU A 34 -7.53 14.69 12.98
N ALA A 35 -7.15 14.26 14.20
CA ALA A 35 -5.82 13.76 14.48
C ALA A 35 -5.53 12.46 13.70
N LEU A 36 -6.53 11.59 13.55
CA LEU A 36 -6.41 10.38 12.76
C LEU A 36 -6.19 10.69 11.27
N ILE A 37 -6.92 11.66 10.71
CA ILE A 37 -6.75 12.10 9.32
C ILE A 37 -5.37 12.72 9.10
N GLU A 38 -4.90 13.57 10.03
CA GLU A 38 -3.57 14.17 9.96
C GLU A 38 -2.47 13.10 9.98
N ARG A 39 -2.58 12.12 10.90
CA ARG A 39 -1.64 10.99 10.96
C ARG A 39 -1.67 10.11 9.73
N ILE A 40 -2.85 9.83 9.19
CA ILE A 40 -2.97 9.10 7.93
C ILE A 40 -2.27 9.89 6.83
N ALA A 41 -2.51 11.20 6.72
CA ALA A 41 -1.90 12.05 5.71
C ALA A 41 -0.36 12.11 5.81
N ASP A 42 0.19 12.13 7.02
CA ASP A 42 1.65 12.05 7.25
C ASP A 42 2.25 10.70 6.84
N LEU A 43 1.53 9.60 7.10
CA LEU A 43 2.00 8.24 6.85
C LEU A 43 1.76 7.77 5.41
N LEU A 44 0.78 8.35 4.72
CA LEU A 44 0.35 7.94 3.38
C LEU A 44 1.48 7.96 2.34
N PRO A 45 2.38 8.98 2.28
CA PRO A 45 3.49 8.99 1.34
C PRO A 45 4.41 7.78 1.52
N ALA A 46 4.81 7.48 2.76
CA ALA A 46 5.67 6.35 3.08
C ALA A 46 4.98 5.01 2.80
N CYS A 47 3.69 4.90 3.13
CA CYS A 47 2.91 3.69 2.86
C CYS A 47 2.72 3.47 1.34
N ARG A 48 2.60 4.55 0.56
CA ARG A 48 2.50 4.48 -0.90
C ARG A 48 3.81 4.01 -1.54
N GLU A 49 4.96 4.46 -1.04
CA GLU A 49 6.26 3.96 -1.51
C GLU A 49 6.41 2.46 -1.20
N ALA A 50 6.12 2.04 0.03
CA ALA A 50 6.17 0.63 0.42
C ALA A 50 5.21 -0.25 -0.41
N ALA A 51 3.99 0.23 -0.64
CA ALA A 51 3.02 -0.45 -1.49
C ALA A 51 3.51 -0.56 -2.93
N LYS A 52 4.10 0.51 -3.50
CA LYS A 52 4.66 0.51 -4.85
C LYS A 52 5.83 -0.46 -5.01
N GLU A 53 6.74 -0.52 -4.03
CA GLU A 53 7.84 -1.49 -4.04
C GLU A 53 7.32 -2.93 -4.00
N LYS A 54 6.32 -3.20 -3.16
CA LYS A 54 5.66 -4.51 -3.10
C LYS A 54 4.90 -4.83 -4.38
N TYR A 55 4.20 -3.87 -4.97
CA TYR A 55 3.50 -4.05 -6.22
C TYR A 55 4.46 -4.41 -7.34
N LYS A 56 5.63 -3.76 -7.43
CA LYS A 56 6.68 -4.15 -8.39
C LYS A 56 7.26 -5.54 -8.14
N ALA A 57 7.36 -5.96 -6.88
CA ALA A 57 7.87 -7.29 -6.53
C ALA A 57 6.83 -8.40 -6.78
N GLU A 58 5.54 -8.09 -6.62
CA GLU A 58 4.42 -9.03 -6.78
C GLU A 58 3.79 -9.02 -8.17
N ALA A 59 3.93 -7.94 -8.93
CA ALA A 59 3.56 -7.85 -10.33
C ALA A 59 4.78 -8.27 -11.17
N PRO A 60 4.93 -9.56 -11.52
CA PRO A 60 5.80 -9.90 -12.63
C PRO A 60 5.26 -9.14 -13.85
N THR A 61 6.12 -8.35 -14.47
CA THR A 61 5.84 -7.68 -15.74
C THR A 61 5.12 -8.64 -16.70
N PRO A 62 3.93 -8.29 -17.24
CA PRO A 62 3.40 -8.94 -18.44
C PRO A 62 4.31 -8.71 -19.66
N PHE A 63 5.24 -7.77 -19.59
CA PHE A 63 6.21 -7.44 -20.64
C PHE A 63 7.48 -8.31 -20.61
N GLY A 64 7.33 -9.60 -20.26
CA GLY A 64 8.40 -10.60 -20.34
C GLY A 64 8.28 -11.59 -21.50
N ILE A 65 7.20 -11.56 -22.29
CA ILE A 65 7.11 -12.34 -23.53
C ILE A 65 7.48 -11.40 -24.68
N ALA A 66 8.77 -11.13 -24.81
CA ALA A 66 9.33 -10.72 -26.09
C ALA A 66 9.06 -11.87 -27.07
N ILE A 67 8.15 -11.58 -28.00
CA ILE A 67 7.74 -12.44 -29.10
C ILE A 67 9.00 -12.79 -29.90
N LYS A 68 9.47 -14.03 -29.79
CA LYS A 68 10.49 -14.58 -30.69
C LYS A 68 9.78 -14.96 -31.98
N ARG A 69 9.86 -14.10 -33.00
CA ARG A 69 9.63 -14.46 -34.41
C ARG A 69 10.91 -14.22 -35.18
#